data_AF-A0A7J0BUP3-F1
#
_entry.id   AF-A0A7J0BUP3-F1
#
_cell.length_a   1.000
_cell.length_b   1.000
_cell.length_c   1.000
_cell.angle_alpha   90.00
_cell.angle_beta   90.00
_cell.angle_gamma   90.00
#
_symmetry.space_group_name_H-M   'P 1'
#
loop_
_entity.id
_entity.type
_entity.pdbx_description
1 polymer ?
#
loop_
_entity_poly.entity_id
_entity_poly.type
_entity_poly.pdbx_seq_one_letter_code
_entity_poly.pdbx_strand_id
1 'polypeptide(L)'
;MKGSLIILGFFLAGCLSGRLDLLPGWLADGALASYALYALLFLVGMSMGFDTRSWRILRELHVKVLLVPLFVMAGTFAGAAAIWPFLGDMPLRHALGVGAGFGYYSLSSIMISKMVSPVLGSVALLSNIIRELTTLLAAPLLARHFGKLGPVAAGGATSMDTCLPIIVRFSGERYGIIAVFSGMFLTVAVPLLVTFIFS
;
A
#
# COMPACT_ATOMS: atom_id res chain seq x y z
N MET A 1 -16.87 16.39 -2.41
CA MET A 1 -18.08 15.61 -2.78
C MET A 1 -18.15 15.28 -4.28
N LYS A 2 -17.96 16.23 -5.21
CA LYS A 2 -17.98 15.95 -6.67
C LYS A 2 -17.04 14.82 -7.11
N GLY A 3 -15.78 14.83 -6.64
CA GLY A 3 -14.81 13.77 -6.98
C GLY A 3 -15.23 12.37 -6.52
N SER A 4 -15.78 12.26 -5.31
CA SER A 4 -16.29 10.99 -4.77
C SER A 4 -17.46 10.44 -5.60
N LEU A 5 -18.35 11.32 -6.08
CA LEU A 5 -19.46 10.93 -6.96
C LEU A 5 -18.98 10.45 -8.33
N ILE A 6 -17.93 11.06 -8.87
CA ILE A 6 -17.31 10.62 -10.13
C ILE A 6 -16.74 9.20 -9.96
N ILE A 7 -15.95 8.96 -8.90
CA ILE A 7 -15.38 7.63 -8.61
C ILE A 7 -16.48 6.58 -8.46
N LEU A 8 -17.52 6.89 -7.68
CA LEU A 8 -18.66 5.99 -7.49
C LEU A 8 -19.38 5.71 -8.80
N GLY A 9 -19.56 6.73 -9.66
CA GLY A 9 -20.17 6.58 -10.97
C GLY A 9 -19.39 5.63 -11.88
N PHE A 10 -18.06 5.78 -11.97
CA PHE A 10 -17.21 4.87 -12.73
C PHE A 10 -17.25 3.43 -12.18
N PHE A 11 -17.26 3.28 -10.85
CA PHE A 11 -17.37 1.97 -10.21
C PHE A 11 -18.69 1.27 -10.55
N LEU A 12 -19.83 1.97 -10.37
CA LEU A 12 -21.15 1.43 -10.68
C LEU A 12 -21.30 1.09 -12.17
N ALA A 13 -20.79 1.94 -13.06
CA ALA A 13 -20.79 1.68 -14.49
C ALA A 13 -19.98 0.42 -14.84
N GLY A 14 -18.82 0.21 -14.20
CA GLY A 14 -18.02 -1.01 -14.35
C GLY A 14 -18.72 -2.27 -13.85
N CYS A 15 -19.41 -2.20 -12.70
CA CYS A 15 -20.21 -3.32 -12.21
C CYS A 15 -21.39 -3.66 -13.14
N LEU A 16 -22.09 -2.66 -13.66
CA LEU A 16 -23.20 -2.87 -14.59
C LEU A 16 -22.72 -3.46 -15.92
N SER A 17 -21.63 -2.91 -16.49
CA SER A 17 -21.10 -3.39 -17.77
C SER A 17 -20.57 -4.83 -17.68
N GLY A 18 -19.95 -5.20 -16.56
CA GLY A 18 -19.55 -6.58 -16.28
C GLY A 18 -20.73 -7.52 -16.06
N ARG A 19 -21.81 -7.09 -15.39
CA ARG A 19 -23.01 -7.93 -15.16
C ARG A 19 -23.84 -8.16 -16.42
N LEU A 20 -23.84 -7.21 -17.34
CA LEU A 20 -24.63 -7.26 -18.57
C LEU A 20 -23.88 -7.95 -19.73
N ASP A 21 -22.68 -8.50 -19.50
CA ASP A 21 -21.80 -9.09 -20.52
C ASP A 21 -21.60 -8.19 -21.76
N LEU A 22 -21.67 -6.86 -21.54
CA LEU A 22 -21.53 -5.87 -22.61
C LEU A 22 -20.08 -5.75 -23.11
N LEU A 23 -19.14 -6.31 -22.36
CA LEU A 23 -17.71 -6.23 -22.63
C LEU A 23 -17.18 -7.60 -23.08
N PRO A 24 -16.31 -7.62 -24.09
CA PRO A 24 -15.78 -8.87 -24.63
C PRO A 24 -14.90 -9.59 -23.60
N GLY A 25 -14.94 -10.92 -23.55
CA GLY A 25 -14.33 -11.73 -22.47
C GLY A 25 -12.84 -11.49 -22.21
N TRP A 26 -12.06 -11.08 -23.22
CA TRP A 26 -10.64 -10.72 -23.06
C TRP A 26 -10.41 -9.49 -22.14
N LEU A 27 -11.42 -8.65 -21.93
CA LEU A 27 -11.37 -7.58 -20.93
C LEU A 27 -11.42 -8.14 -19.50
N ALA A 28 -12.09 -9.28 -19.29
CA ALA A 28 -12.28 -9.90 -17.98
C ALA A 28 -11.04 -10.66 -17.49
N ASP A 29 -10.12 -11.04 -18.39
CA ASP A 29 -8.87 -11.73 -18.06
C ASP A 29 -7.91 -10.87 -17.20
N GLY A 30 -8.23 -9.59 -17.04
CA GLY A 30 -7.55 -8.68 -16.13
C GLY A 30 -6.15 -8.25 -16.59
N ALA A 31 -5.76 -8.54 -17.84
CA ALA A 31 -4.57 -8.00 -18.48
C ALA A 31 -4.66 -6.47 -18.66
N LEU A 32 -5.85 -5.97 -19.03
CA LEU A 32 -6.12 -4.53 -19.11
C LEU A 32 -5.98 -3.82 -17.77
N ALA A 33 -6.41 -4.46 -16.68
CA ALA A 33 -6.21 -3.92 -15.33
C ALA A 33 -4.71 -3.80 -14.99
N SER A 34 -3.90 -4.79 -15.38
CA SER A 34 -2.44 -4.75 -15.21
C SER A 34 -1.79 -3.64 -16.04
N TYR A 35 -2.18 -3.45 -17.30
CA TYR A 35 -1.64 -2.36 -18.13
C TYR A 35 -2.08 -0.98 -17.63
N ALA A 36 -3.33 -0.83 -17.20
CA ALA A 36 -3.83 0.39 -16.59
C ALA A 36 -3.05 0.74 -15.32
N LEU A 37 -2.71 -0.27 -14.51
CA LEU A 37 -1.84 -0.10 -13.36
C LEU A 37 -0.44 0.38 -13.77
N TYR A 38 0.19 -0.23 -14.78
CA TYR A 38 1.52 0.20 -15.24
C TYR A 38 1.51 1.65 -15.73
N ALA A 39 0.47 2.03 -16.47
CA ALA A 39 0.27 3.41 -16.91
C ALA A 39 0.09 4.35 -15.71
N LEU A 40 -0.70 3.95 -14.70
CA LEU A 40 -0.91 4.74 -13.50
C LEU A 40 0.38 4.92 -12.69
N LEU A 41 1.19 3.86 -12.52
CA LEU A 41 2.50 3.94 -11.88
C LEU A 41 3.45 4.89 -12.63
N PHE A 42 3.46 4.84 -13.96
CA PHE A 42 4.23 5.77 -14.79
C PHE A 42 3.79 7.23 -14.60
N LEU A 43 2.48 7.49 -14.63
CA LEU A 43 1.92 8.83 -14.44
C LEU A 43 2.19 9.37 -13.02
N VAL A 44 2.10 8.51 -12.00
CA VAL A 44 2.49 8.87 -10.63
C VAL A 44 3.97 9.24 -10.57
N GLY A 45 4.85 8.40 -11.15
CA GLY A 45 6.29 8.70 -11.24
C GLY A 45 6.58 10.02 -11.96
N MET A 46 5.87 10.30 -13.05
CA MET A 46 5.96 11.57 -13.77
C MET A 46 5.50 12.76 -12.92
N SER A 47 4.38 12.63 -12.21
CA SER A 47 3.87 13.70 -11.34
C SER A 47 4.84 14.06 -10.20
N MET A 48 5.52 13.06 -9.64
CA MET A 48 6.59 13.25 -8.65
C MET A 48 7.84 13.87 -9.29
N GLY A 49 8.15 13.47 -10.53
CA GLY A 49 9.21 14.07 -11.33
C GLY A 49 9.06 15.58 -11.51
N PHE A 50 7.83 16.08 -11.64
CA PHE A 50 7.54 17.52 -11.81
C PHE A 50 7.57 18.33 -10.51
N ASP A 51 7.43 17.69 -9.34
CA ASP A 51 7.44 18.40 -8.06
C ASP A 51 8.88 18.67 -7.59
N THR A 52 9.39 19.85 -7.93
CA THR A 52 10.72 20.33 -7.49
C THR A 52 10.88 20.40 -5.97
N ARG A 53 9.77 20.47 -5.20
CA ARG A 53 9.80 20.42 -3.73
C ARG A 53 10.10 19.00 -3.25
N SER A 54 9.48 18.00 -3.87
CA SER A 54 9.77 16.57 -3.65
C SER A 54 11.23 16.24 -3.97
N TRP A 55 11.80 16.80 -5.05
CA TRP A 55 13.23 16.64 -5.38
C TRP A 55 14.19 17.31 -4.39
N ARG A 56 13.84 18.50 -3.89
CA ARG A 56 14.66 19.20 -2.88
C ARG A 56 14.67 18.43 -1.56
N ILE A 57 13.50 17.96 -1.15
CA ILE A 57 13.33 17.04 -0.04
C ILE A 57 14.19 15.79 -0.23
N LEU A 58 14.15 15.16 -1.41
CA LEU A 58 14.98 14.00 -1.77
C LEU A 58 16.49 14.28 -1.76
N ARG A 59 16.92 15.51 -2.10
CA ARG A 59 18.33 15.93 -2.02
C ARG A 59 18.78 16.24 -0.59
N GLU A 60 17.90 16.77 0.24
CA GLU A 60 18.15 17.01 1.67
C GLU A 60 17.93 15.73 2.52
N LEU A 61 17.46 14.67 1.88
CA LEU A 61 17.18 13.37 2.47
C LEU A 61 18.49 12.72 2.88
N HIS A 62 18.77 12.75 4.17
CA HIS A 62 19.89 12.01 4.75
C HIS A 62 19.63 10.50 4.57
N VAL A 63 20.69 9.69 4.44
CA VAL A 63 20.63 8.21 4.38
C VAL A 63 19.70 7.63 5.46
N LYS A 64 19.58 8.31 6.60
CA LYS A 64 18.67 7.98 7.71
C LYS A 64 17.18 7.91 7.31
N VAL A 65 16.72 8.66 6.31
CA VAL A 65 15.33 8.64 5.86
C VAL A 65 15.06 7.40 4.99
N LEU A 66 16.05 6.93 4.23
CA LEU A 66 15.96 5.65 3.50
C LEU A 66 15.82 4.45 4.44
N LEU A 67 16.37 4.55 5.65
CA LEU A 67 16.22 3.50 6.66
C LEU A 67 14.77 3.30 7.09
N VAL A 68 13.92 4.32 7.02
CA VAL A 68 12.52 4.23 7.47
C VAL A 68 11.75 3.16 6.71
N PRO A 69 11.60 3.21 5.36
CA PRO A 69 10.89 2.15 4.65
C PRO A 69 11.57 0.77 4.80
N LEU A 70 12.91 0.71 4.91
CA LEU A 70 13.62 -0.55 5.15
C LEU A 70 13.23 -1.19 6.50
N PHE A 71 13.18 -0.40 7.58
CA PHE A 71 12.74 -0.87 8.89
C PHE A 71 11.25 -1.21 8.89
N VAL A 72 10.42 -0.51 8.13
CA VAL A 72 9.01 -0.89 7.96
C VAL A 72 8.88 -2.25 7.30
N MET A 73 9.66 -2.52 6.24
CA MET A 73 9.67 -3.83 5.59
C MET A 73 10.15 -4.92 6.55
N ALA A 74 11.30 -4.71 7.18
CA ALA A 74 11.87 -5.66 8.13
C ALA A 74 10.92 -5.95 9.30
N GLY A 75 10.33 -4.92 9.89
CA GLY A 75 9.37 -5.05 10.99
C GLY A 75 8.08 -5.73 10.58
N THR A 76 7.56 -5.44 9.38
CA THR A 76 6.35 -6.10 8.85
C THR A 76 6.62 -7.59 8.61
N PHE A 77 7.77 -7.94 8.01
CA PHE A 77 8.14 -9.34 7.79
C PHE A 77 8.43 -10.08 9.10
N ALA A 78 9.10 -9.43 10.05
CA ALA A 78 9.33 -9.99 11.38
C ALA A 78 7.99 -10.25 12.09
N GLY A 79 7.04 -9.32 12.02
CA GLY A 79 5.70 -9.51 12.57
C GLY A 79 4.93 -10.66 11.90
N ALA A 80 4.99 -10.75 10.57
CA ALA A 80 4.37 -11.83 9.81
C ALA A 80 5.01 -13.20 10.15
N ALA A 81 6.34 -13.26 10.30
CA ALA A 81 7.04 -14.46 10.71
C ALA A 81 6.76 -14.84 12.19
N ALA A 82 6.58 -13.85 13.07
CA ALA A 82 6.28 -14.08 14.47
C ALA A 82 4.87 -14.64 14.70
N ILE A 83 3.88 -14.20 13.90
CA ILE A 83 2.50 -14.72 14.01
C ILE A 83 2.32 -16.04 13.25
N TRP A 84 3.20 -16.36 12.29
CA TRP A 84 3.08 -17.54 11.43
C TRP A 84 2.86 -18.87 12.17
N PRO A 85 3.55 -19.19 13.29
CA PRO A 85 3.31 -20.44 14.03
C PRO A 85 1.87 -20.60 14.55
N PHE A 86 1.11 -19.51 14.66
CA PHE A 86 -0.29 -19.50 15.10
C PHE A 86 -1.29 -19.61 13.94
N LEU A 87 -0.81 -19.61 12.68
CA LEU A 87 -1.65 -19.67 11.47
C LEU A 87 -1.88 -21.09 10.95
N GLY A 88 -1.60 -22.11 11.77
CA GLY A 88 -1.79 -23.52 11.42
C GLY A 88 -0.89 -23.97 10.29
N ASP A 89 -1.44 -24.70 9.31
CA ASP A 89 -0.68 -25.32 8.21
C ASP A 89 -0.36 -24.36 7.05
N MET A 90 -0.60 -23.05 7.19
CA MET A 90 -0.28 -22.08 6.16
C MET A 90 1.25 -22.01 5.96
N PRO A 91 1.78 -22.07 4.72
CA PRO A 91 3.22 -21.92 4.51
C PRO A 91 3.67 -20.48 4.83
N LEU A 92 4.86 -20.33 5.41
CA LEU A 92 5.42 -19.01 5.80
C LEU A 92 5.41 -18.00 4.65
N ARG A 93 5.64 -18.45 3.42
CA ARG A 93 5.60 -17.61 2.21
C ARG A 93 4.26 -16.90 2.02
N HIS A 94 3.13 -17.51 2.41
CA HIS A 94 1.81 -16.87 2.32
C HIS A 94 1.67 -15.75 3.35
N ALA A 95 2.14 -15.96 4.59
CA ALA A 95 2.14 -14.93 5.63
C ALA A 95 3.04 -13.73 5.25
N LEU A 96 4.25 -14.01 4.76
CA LEU A 96 5.18 -12.98 4.28
C LEU A 96 4.61 -12.25 3.06
N GLY A 97 4.00 -12.96 2.11
CA GLY A 97 3.40 -12.35 0.92
C GLY A 97 2.21 -11.46 1.23
N VAL A 98 1.38 -11.83 2.21
CA VAL A 98 0.33 -10.94 2.74
C VAL A 98 0.94 -9.69 3.37
N GLY A 99 2.01 -9.84 4.16
CA GLY A 99 2.75 -8.74 4.76
C GLY A 99 3.40 -7.80 3.74
N ALA A 100 3.87 -8.34 2.60
CA ALA A 100 4.48 -7.60 1.51
C ALA A 100 3.52 -6.62 0.80
N GLY A 101 2.23 -6.63 1.14
CA GLY A 101 1.29 -5.61 0.69
C GLY A 101 1.55 -4.23 1.30
N PHE A 102 2.20 -4.15 2.47
CA PHE A 102 2.60 -2.91 3.15
C PHE A 102 1.54 -1.79 3.24
N GLY A 103 0.25 -2.08 3.15
CA GLY A 103 -0.83 -1.10 3.10
C GLY A 103 -1.39 -0.82 1.71
N TYR A 104 -0.71 -1.22 0.61
CA TYR A 104 -1.24 -1.10 -0.75
C TYR A 104 -2.26 -2.21 -1.06
N TYR A 105 -3.38 -2.17 -0.34
CA TYR A 105 -4.38 -3.23 -0.34
C TYR A 105 -5.02 -3.47 -1.70
N SER A 106 -5.25 -2.43 -2.52
CA SER A 106 -5.89 -2.57 -3.83
C SER A 106 -5.05 -3.40 -4.80
N LEU A 107 -3.75 -3.11 -4.92
CA LEU A 107 -2.87 -3.82 -5.84
C LEU A 107 -2.46 -5.20 -5.29
N SER A 108 -1.99 -5.24 -4.05
CA SER A 108 -1.47 -6.48 -3.46
C SER A 108 -2.53 -7.58 -3.40
N SER A 109 -3.78 -7.26 -3.06
CA SER A 109 -4.88 -8.24 -3.03
C SER A 109 -5.18 -8.83 -4.41
N ILE A 110 -5.18 -8.02 -5.48
CA ILE A 110 -5.39 -8.50 -6.85
C ILE A 110 -4.25 -9.41 -7.28
N MET A 111 -2.99 -9.00 -7.03
CA MET A 111 -1.82 -9.82 -7.38
C MET A 111 -1.84 -11.17 -6.66
N ILE A 112 -2.04 -11.17 -5.35
CA ILE A 112 -2.08 -12.38 -4.54
C ILE A 112 -3.27 -13.27 -4.92
N SER A 113 -4.42 -12.69 -5.27
CA SER A 113 -5.59 -13.44 -5.76
C SER A 113 -5.27 -14.22 -7.03
N LYS A 114 -4.56 -13.59 -7.97
CA LYS A 114 -4.19 -14.18 -9.26
C LYS A 114 -3.05 -15.19 -9.15
N MET A 115 -2.06 -14.92 -8.29
CA MET A 115 -0.86 -15.76 -8.18
C MET A 115 -1.07 -16.98 -7.28
N VAL A 116 -1.93 -16.89 -6.26
CA VAL A 116 -2.07 -17.94 -5.24
C VAL A 116 -3.52 -18.38 -5.08
N SER A 117 -4.39 -17.51 -4.55
CA SER A 117 -5.81 -17.82 -4.40
C SER A 117 -6.65 -16.58 -4.03
N PRO A 118 -7.94 -16.52 -4.43
CA PRO A 118 -8.86 -15.46 -4.03
C PRO A 118 -9.03 -15.31 -2.52
N VAL A 119 -8.93 -16.41 -1.78
CA VAL A 119 -9.02 -16.41 -0.31
C VAL A 119 -7.83 -15.65 0.28
N LEU A 120 -6.61 -15.94 -0.16
CA LEU A 120 -5.41 -15.26 0.34
C LEU A 120 -5.39 -13.78 -0.09
N GLY A 121 -5.88 -13.46 -1.28
CA GLY A 121 -6.08 -12.07 -1.71
C GLY A 121 -7.06 -11.31 -0.82
N SER A 122 -8.14 -11.95 -0.36
CA SER A 122 -9.09 -11.37 0.59
C SER A 122 -8.44 -11.12 1.96
N VAL A 123 -7.60 -12.04 2.44
CA VAL A 123 -6.80 -11.85 3.66
C VAL A 123 -5.84 -10.66 3.51
N ALA A 124 -5.17 -10.54 2.36
CA ALA A 124 -4.30 -9.41 2.07
C ALA A 124 -5.06 -8.07 2.07
N LEU A 125 -6.25 -8.02 1.45
CA LEU A 125 -7.11 -6.84 1.48
C LEU A 125 -7.45 -6.44 2.92
N LEU A 126 -7.99 -7.38 3.70
CA LEU A 126 -8.43 -7.11 5.08
C LEU A 126 -7.27 -6.74 6.00
N SER A 127 -6.15 -7.46 5.93
CA SER A 127 -4.95 -7.18 6.74
C SER A 127 -4.45 -5.75 6.51
N ASN A 128 -4.36 -5.32 5.26
CA ASN A 128 -3.87 -3.99 4.92
C ASN A 128 -4.90 -2.89 5.24
N ILE A 129 -6.22 -3.14 5.14
CA ILE A 129 -7.24 -2.22 5.64
C ILE A 129 -7.16 -2.09 7.16
N ILE A 130 -7.01 -3.19 7.89
CA ILE A 130 -6.86 -3.18 9.35
C ILE A 130 -5.62 -2.39 9.75
N ARG A 131 -4.51 -2.54 9.02
CA ARG A 131 -3.28 -1.74 9.21
C ARG A 131 -3.55 -0.24 9.04
N GLU A 132 -4.25 0.16 7.98
CA GLU A 132 -4.61 1.56 7.75
C GLU A 132 -5.50 2.10 8.88
N LEU A 133 -6.59 1.40 9.21
CA LEU A 133 -7.51 1.80 10.28
C LEU A 133 -6.80 1.90 11.63
N THR A 134 -5.92 0.94 11.93
CA THR A 134 -5.10 0.98 13.15
C THR A 134 -4.22 2.23 13.17
N THR A 135 -3.63 2.59 12.03
CA THR A 135 -2.81 3.81 11.93
C THR A 135 -3.64 5.06 12.14
N LEU A 136 -4.81 5.17 11.50
CA LEU A 136 -5.69 6.33 11.61
C LEU A 136 -6.22 6.53 13.04
N LEU A 137 -6.66 5.44 13.68
CA LEU A 137 -7.28 5.47 15.00
C LEU A 137 -6.24 5.58 16.12
N ALA A 138 -5.11 4.86 15.98
CA ALA A 138 -4.08 4.80 17.01
C ALA A 138 -2.94 5.80 16.79
N ALA A 139 -2.94 6.64 15.74
CA ALA A 139 -1.91 7.66 15.48
C ALA A 139 -1.42 8.43 16.73
N PRO A 140 -2.29 8.98 17.62
CA PRO A 140 -1.82 9.66 18.83
C PRO A 140 -1.10 8.73 19.80
N LEU A 141 -1.58 7.49 19.96
CA LEU A 141 -0.97 6.49 20.82
C LEU A 141 0.37 6.02 20.24
N LEU A 142 0.41 5.80 18.92
CA LEU A 142 1.61 5.39 18.21
C LEU A 142 2.70 6.47 18.33
N ALA A 143 2.33 7.73 18.12
CA ALA A 143 3.25 8.87 18.26
C ALA A 143 3.80 9.01 19.69
N ARG A 144 2.97 8.72 20.71
CA ARG A 144 3.35 8.81 22.11
C ARG A 144 4.26 7.68 22.57
N HIS A 145 3.98 6.44 22.18
CA HIS A 145 4.70 5.26 22.69
C HIS A 145 5.89 4.85 21.82
N PHE A 146 5.78 5.01 20.49
CA PHE A 146 6.82 4.61 19.54
C PHE A 146 7.53 5.81 18.89
N GLY A 147 7.23 7.02 19.36
CA GLY A 147 7.77 8.27 18.84
C GLY A 147 7.14 8.70 17.51
N LYS A 148 7.61 9.83 16.99
CA LYS A 148 7.02 10.52 15.82
C LYS A 148 7.13 9.75 14.49
N LEU A 149 7.98 8.72 14.42
CA LEU A 149 8.03 7.81 13.28
C LEU A 149 7.02 6.66 13.37
N GLY A 150 6.44 6.41 14.54
CA GLY A 150 5.48 5.32 14.77
C GLY A 150 4.31 5.36 13.79
N PRO A 151 3.58 6.48 13.66
CA PRO A 151 2.49 6.61 12.69
C PRO A 151 2.92 6.44 11.24
N VAL A 152 4.14 6.90 10.88
CA VAL A 152 4.71 6.72 9.54
C VAL A 152 4.93 5.24 9.25
N ALA A 153 5.55 4.53 10.19
CA ALA A 153 5.84 3.11 10.05
C ALA A 153 4.57 2.25 9.99
N ALA A 154 3.60 2.56 10.85
CA ALA A 154 2.31 1.87 10.90
C ALA A 154 1.53 2.05 9.59
N GLY A 155 1.51 3.25 9.01
CA GLY A 155 0.80 3.53 7.76
C GLY A 155 1.34 2.74 6.55
N GLY A 156 2.65 2.50 6.49
CA GLY A 156 3.24 1.80 5.35
C GLY A 156 3.06 2.59 4.05
N ALA A 157 2.58 1.96 2.97
CA ALA A 157 2.28 2.61 1.70
C ALA A 157 1.27 3.76 1.85
N THR A 158 0.27 3.59 2.73
CA THR A 158 -0.81 4.59 2.91
C THR A 158 -0.38 5.81 3.73
N SER A 159 0.88 5.82 4.20
CA SER A 159 1.47 6.98 4.87
C SER A 159 1.59 8.20 3.96
N MET A 160 1.64 8.00 2.64
CA MET A 160 1.75 9.10 1.67
C MET A 160 0.42 9.78 1.34
N ASP A 161 -0.73 9.12 1.59
CA ASP A 161 -2.04 9.59 1.16
C ASP A 161 -3.09 9.61 2.29
N THR A 162 -3.75 8.50 2.59
CA THR A 162 -4.89 8.44 3.52
C THR A 162 -4.45 8.72 4.95
N CYS A 163 -3.25 8.27 5.34
CA CYS A 163 -2.69 8.51 6.66
C CYS A 163 -1.87 9.82 6.74
N LEU A 164 -1.61 10.51 5.63
CA LEU A 164 -0.77 11.71 5.65
C LEU A 164 -1.33 12.83 6.57
N PRO A 165 -2.63 13.18 6.55
CA PRO A 165 -3.16 14.24 7.40
C PRO A 165 -3.02 13.92 8.89
N ILE A 166 -3.23 12.66 9.28
CA ILE A 166 -3.13 12.24 10.69
C ILE A 166 -1.67 12.23 11.15
N ILE A 167 -0.75 11.81 10.28
CA ILE A 167 0.69 11.84 10.54
C ILE A 167 1.17 13.28 10.73
N VAL A 168 0.81 14.20 9.83
CA VAL A 168 1.19 15.62 9.96
C VAL A 168 0.63 16.21 11.24
N ARG A 169 -0.61 15.88 11.61
CA ARG A 169 -1.25 16.36 12.84
C ARG A 169 -0.52 15.94 14.12
N PHE A 170 -0.12 14.68 14.24
CA PHE A 170 0.45 14.15 15.50
C PHE A 170 1.98 14.04 15.50
N SER A 171 2.61 13.97 14.34
CA SER A 171 4.06 13.84 14.18
C SER A 171 4.69 15.14 13.70
N GLY A 172 3.95 16.00 13.00
CA GLY A 172 4.40 17.29 12.48
C GLY A 172 4.79 17.24 11.00
N GLU A 173 4.84 18.41 10.36
CA GLU A 173 5.04 18.54 8.90
C GLU A 173 6.32 17.86 8.39
N ARG A 174 7.42 17.95 9.16
CA ARG A 174 8.68 17.28 8.83
C ARG A 174 8.52 15.76 8.67
N TYR A 175 7.61 15.14 9.42
CA TYR A 175 7.35 13.70 9.34
C TYR A 175 6.36 13.35 8.23
N GLY A 176 5.52 14.29 7.81
CA GLY A 176 4.71 14.14 6.60
C GLY A 176 5.58 13.97 5.35
N ILE A 177 6.69 14.71 5.27
CA ILE A 177 7.67 14.55 4.20
C ILE A 177 8.28 13.13 4.19
N ILE A 178 8.67 12.62 5.35
CA ILE A 178 9.20 11.26 5.50
C ILE A 178 8.14 10.22 5.14
N ALA A 179 6.87 10.48 5.49
CA ALA A 179 5.74 9.61 5.19
C ALA A 179 5.43 9.51 3.70
N VAL A 180 5.51 10.61 2.96
CA VAL A 180 5.38 10.59 1.50
C VAL A 180 6.48 9.76 0.86
N PHE A 181 7.73 9.97 1.28
CA PHE A 181 8.86 9.21 0.77
C PHE A 181 8.77 7.70 1.10
N SER A 182 8.51 7.36 2.36
CA SER A 182 8.38 5.97 2.80
C SER A 182 7.22 5.27 2.10
N GLY A 183 6.06 5.92 2.00
CA GLY A 183 4.88 5.36 1.34
C GLY A 183 5.11 5.11 -0.14
N MET A 184 5.77 6.05 -0.83
CA MET A 184 6.18 5.89 -2.23
C MET A 184 7.15 4.71 -2.41
N PHE A 185 8.19 4.63 -1.58
CA PHE A 185 9.16 3.53 -1.65
C PHE A 185 8.48 2.16 -1.47
N LEU A 186 7.61 2.04 -0.47
CA LEU A 186 6.86 0.82 -0.22
C LEU A 186 5.90 0.51 -1.35
N THR A 187 5.22 1.51 -1.92
CA THR A 187 4.32 1.35 -3.08
C THR A 187 5.04 0.71 -4.28
N VAL A 188 6.27 1.13 -4.56
CA VAL A 188 7.11 0.52 -5.62
C VAL A 188 7.60 -0.87 -5.22
N ALA A 189 7.92 -1.08 -3.94
CA ALA A 189 8.41 -2.35 -3.44
C ALA A 189 7.34 -3.47 -3.46
N VAL A 190 6.06 -3.14 -3.25
CA VAL A 190 4.95 -4.11 -3.19
C VAL A 190 4.91 -5.06 -4.39
N PRO A 191 4.77 -4.60 -5.65
CA PRO A 191 4.68 -5.52 -6.79
C PRO A 191 5.95 -6.36 -6.97
N LEU A 192 7.13 -5.79 -6.68
CA LEU A 192 8.41 -6.50 -6.80
C LEU A 192 8.51 -7.62 -5.76
N LEU A 193 8.20 -7.31 -4.50
CA LEU A 193 8.33 -8.25 -3.39
C LEU A 193 7.22 -9.30 -3.41
N VAL A 194 5.97 -8.93 -3.71
CA VAL A 194 4.87 -9.89 -3.85
C VAL A 194 5.19 -10.88 -4.98
N THR A 195 5.65 -10.39 -6.13
CA THR A 195 6.06 -11.27 -7.22
C THR A 195 7.22 -12.17 -6.78
N PHE A 196 8.29 -11.61 -6.22
CA PHE A 196 9.45 -12.38 -5.77
C PHE A 196 9.13 -13.47 -4.74
N ILE A 197 8.17 -13.24 -3.84
CA ILE A 197 7.79 -14.21 -2.81
C ILE A 197 6.96 -15.38 -3.38
N PHE A 198 6.20 -15.14 -4.45
CA PHE A 198 5.28 -16.13 -5.04
C PHE A 198 5.71 -16.69 -6.40
N SER A 199 6.81 -16.20 -6.96
CA SER A 199 7.49 -16.78 -8.12
C SER A 199 8.16 -18.12 -7.82
#